data_AF-A0AAW7KQB9-F1
#
_entry.id   AF-A0AAW7KQB9-F1
#
_cell.length_a   1.000
_cell.length_b   1.000
_cell.length_c   1.000
_cell.angle_alpha   90.00
_cell.angle_beta   90.00
_cell.angle_gamma   90.00
#
_symmetry.space_group_name_H-M   'P 1'
#
loop_
_entity.id
_entity.type
_entity.pdbx_description
1 polymer ?
#
loop_
_entity_poly.entity_id
_entity_poly.type
_entity_poly.pdbx_seq_one_letter_code
_entity_poly.pdbx_strand_id
1 'polypeptide(L)'
;MIYKVRLEVLFNKKIAIGLLLVSVLLLLMVRLPFFGVAANGAQRWISLFGIQFQPSELCNFAIIYYLSCYLGEKENGLTTKQLRKQWLFVLVVAFLVLIQPKVGGAILILVIGSVLIFSASIHAKF
;
A
#
# COMPACT_ATOMS: atom_id res chain seq x y z
N MET A 1 -11.72 24.40 -17.90
CA MET A 1 -11.86 23.09 -18.57
C MET A 1 -10.65 22.21 -18.22
N ILE A 2 -10.43 21.94 -16.93
CA ILE A 2 -9.23 21.27 -16.43
C ILE A 2 -9.71 20.25 -15.39
N TYR A 3 -9.70 18.98 -15.79
CA TYR A 3 -9.76 17.79 -14.94
C TYR A 3 -10.91 17.68 -13.93
N LYS A 4 -12.16 17.60 -14.42
CA LYS A 4 -13.08 16.58 -13.87
C LYS A 4 -12.59 15.20 -14.32
N VAL A 5 -11.37 14.82 -13.92
CA VAL A 5 -11.04 13.40 -13.85
C VAL A 5 -12.11 12.83 -12.95
N ARG A 6 -12.89 11.85 -13.44
CA ARG A 6 -13.90 11.19 -12.61
C ARG A 6 -13.16 10.56 -11.43
N LEU A 7 -13.10 11.31 -10.32
CA LEU A 7 -12.54 10.87 -9.05
C LEU A 7 -13.23 9.58 -8.59
N GLU A 8 -14.45 9.32 -9.06
CA GLU A 8 -15.18 8.05 -8.90
C GLU A 8 -14.42 6.81 -9.45
N VAL A 9 -13.64 6.95 -10.53
CA VAL A 9 -12.83 5.84 -11.08
C VAL A 9 -11.51 5.70 -10.33
N LEU A 10 -10.95 6.84 -9.89
CA LEU A 10 -9.73 6.93 -9.09
C LEU A 10 -9.96 6.58 -7.61
N PHE A 11 -11.20 6.45 -7.14
CA PHE A 11 -11.53 6.00 -5.78
C PHE A 11 -12.29 4.67 -5.80
N ASN A 12 -11.99 3.80 -6.78
CA ASN A 12 -12.62 2.49 -6.82
C ASN A 12 -11.90 1.50 -5.88
N LYS A 13 -12.51 1.28 -4.71
CA LYS A 13 -12.02 0.35 -3.69
C LYS A 13 -11.71 -1.07 -4.22
N LYS A 14 -12.46 -1.56 -5.22
CA LYS A 14 -12.20 -2.89 -5.81
C LYS A 14 -10.85 -2.92 -6.53
N ILE A 15 -10.50 -1.85 -7.23
CA ILE A 15 -9.22 -1.69 -7.92
C ILE A 15 -8.10 -1.55 -6.88
N ALA A 16 -8.31 -0.77 -5.83
CA ALA A 16 -7.32 -0.63 -4.75
C ALA A 16 -7.02 -1.96 -4.04
N ILE A 17 -8.05 -2.74 -3.71
CA ILE A 17 -7.90 -4.08 -3.11
C ILE A 17 -7.18 -5.02 -4.10
N GLY A 18 -7.59 -5.02 -5.37
CA GLY A 18 -6.94 -5.83 -6.41
C GLY A 18 -5.46 -5.50 -6.56
N LEU A 19 -5.11 -4.21 -6.62
CA LEU A 19 -3.74 -3.74 -6.72
C LEU A 19 -2.91 -4.14 -5.49
N LEU A 20 -3.49 -4.07 -4.30
CA LEU A 20 -2.84 -4.46 -3.06
C LEU A 20 -2.60 -5.97 -3.00
N LEU A 21 -3.59 -6.79 -3.37
CA LEU A 21 -3.45 -8.24 -3.44
C LEU A 21 -2.38 -8.65 -4.45
N VAL A 22 -2.39 -8.04 -5.64
CA VAL A 22 -1.37 -8.27 -6.67
C VAL A 22 0.01 -7.86 -6.15
N SER A 23 0.13 -6.73 -5.46
CA SER A 23 1.40 -6.27 -4.89
C SER A 23 1.94 -7.21 -3.81
N VAL A 24 1.08 -7.70 -2.92
CA VAL A 24 1.43 -8.69 -1.89
C VAL A 24 1.85 -10.00 -2.52
N LEU A 25 1.15 -10.45 -3.57
CA LEU A 25 1.50 -11.67 -4.28
C LEU A 25 2.84 -11.52 -5.02
N LEU A 26 3.09 -10.38 -5.65
CA LEU A 26 4.39 -10.04 -6.25
C LEU A 26 5.52 -9.97 -5.22
N LEU A 27 5.26 -9.41 -4.03
CA LEU A 27 6.22 -9.38 -2.92
C LEU A 27 6.63 -10.81 -2.50
N LEU A 28 5.68 -11.76 -2.50
CA LEU A 28 5.95 -13.16 -2.20
C LEU A 28 6.65 -13.87 -3.36
N MET A 29 6.24 -13.62 -4.61
CA MET A 29 6.84 -14.22 -5.80
C MET A 29 8.29 -13.80 -6.02
N VAL A 30 8.69 -12.58 -5.64
CA VAL A 30 10.10 -12.15 -5.80
C VAL A 30 11.08 -12.99 -4.96
N ARG A 31 10.59 -13.68 -3.93
CA ARG A 31 11.38 -14.58 -3.09
C ARG A 31 11.59 -15.95 -3.76
N LEU A 32 10.92 -16.24 -4.87
CA LEU A 32 11.15 -17.45 -5.64
C LEU A 32 12.38 -17.25 -6.54
N PRO A 33 13.30 -18.24 -6.58
CA PRO A 33 14.59 -18.12 -7.28
C PRO A 33 14.47 -17.94 -8.80
N PHE A 34 13.29 -18.23 -9.38
CA PHE A 34 13.06 -18.22 -10.83
C PHE A 34 12.82 -16.82 -11.44
N PHE A 35 12.43 -15.82 -10.65
CA PHE A 35 12.04 -14.48 -11.17
C PHE A 35 12.83 -13.30 -10.58
N GLY A 36 13.52 -13.51 -9.46
CA GLY A 36 14.26 -12.45 -8.78
C GLY A 36 15.64 -12.22 -9.40
N VAL A 37 15.84 -11.07 -10.04
CA VAL A 37 17.18 -10.59 -10.37
C VAL A 37 17.83 -10.10 -9.07
N ALA A 38 18.94 -10.73 -8.69
CA ALA A 38 19.72 -10.30 -7.55
C ALA A 38 20.49 -9.03 -7.93
N ALA A 39 20.15 -7.90 -7.31
CA ALA A 39 20.96 -6.69 -7.36
C ALA A 39 21.50 -6.45 -5.94
N ASN A 40 22.82 -6.26 -5.81
CA ASN A 40 23.51 -6.08 -4.53
C ASN A 40 23.25 -7.22 -3.51
N GLY A 41 23.24 -8.48 -3.97
CA GLY A 41 23.10 -9.65 -3.10
C GLY A 41 21.69 -9.91 -2.53
N ALA A 42 20.67 -9.15 -2.94
CA ALA A 42 19.29 -9.37 -2.55
C ALA A 42 18.38 -9.45 -3.79
N GLN A 43 17.54 -10.48 -3.87
CA GLN A 43 16.49 -10.61 -4.89
C GLN A 43 15.39 -9.57 -4.63
N ARG A 44 15.54 -8.38 -5.22
CA ARG A 44 14.67 -7.22 -4.99
C ARG A 44 13.94 -6.73 -6.24
N TRP A 45 14.38 -7.17 -7.41
CA TRP A 45 13.92 -6.70 -8.70
C TRP A 45 13.34 -7.87 -9.49
N ILE A 46 12.17 -7.65 -10.10
CA ILE A 46 11.63 -8.52 -11.13
C ILE A 46 11.97 -7.88 -12.46
N SER A 47 12.66 -8.61 -13.33
CA SER A 47 12.89 -8.17 -14.72
C SER A 47 11.86 -8.84 -15.62
N LEU A 48 11.02 -8.02 -16.26
CA LEU A 48 10.05 -8.45 -17.25
C LEU A 48 10.35 -7.69 -18.54
N PHE A 49 10.73 -8.40 -19.61
CA PHE A 49 10.98 -7.81 -20.93
C PHE A 49 11.94 -6.60 -20.92
N GLY A 50 12.99 -6.63 -20.09
CA GLY A 50 13.98 -5.55 -19.99
C GLY A 50 13.58 -4.39 -19.08
N ILE A 51 12.34 -4.38 -18.55
CA ILE A 51 11.90 -3.44 -17.52
C ILE A 51 12.15 -4.05 -16.15
N GLN A 52 12.90 -3.35 -15.30
CA GLN A 52 13.14 -3.74 -13.92
C GLN A 52 12.09 -3.09 -13.03
N PHE A 53 11.31 -3.91 -12.32
CA PHE A 53 10.26 -3.44 -11.43
C PHE A 53 10.49 -3.90 -10.00
N GLN A 54 10.19 -3.01 -9.05
CA GLN A 54 10.36 -3.27 -7.63
C GLN A 54 9.00 -3.50 -6.95
N PRO A 55 8.65 -4.76 -6.60
CA PRO A 55 7.33 -5.10 -6.02
C PRO A 55 6.98 -4.33 -4.76
N SER A 56 7.97 -4.01 -3.92
CA SER A 56 7.76 -3.25 -2.69
C SER A 56 7.31 -1.81 -2.93
N GLU A 57 7.70 -1.19 -4.05
CA GLU A 57 7.22 0.18 -4.35
C GLU A 57 5.77 0.17 -4.78
N LEU A 58 5.37 -0.85 -5.57
CA LEU A 58 3.97 -1.08 -5.87
C LEU A 58 3.15 -1.27 -4.59
N CYS A 59 3.67 -2.06 -3.66
CA CYS A 59 2.98 -2.33 -2.41
C CYS A 59 2.82 -1.06 -1.56
N ASN A 60 3.88 -0.25 -1.43
CA ASN A 60 3.81 1.05 -0.75
C ASN A 60 2.74 1.96 -1.37
N PHE A 61 2.72 2.05 -2.70
CA PHE A 61 1.72 2.84 -3.41
C PHE A 61 0.30 2.27 -3.21
N ALA A 62 0.14 0.96 -3.36
CA ALA A 62 -1.15 0.28 -3.27
C ALA A 62 -1.78 0.39 -1.87
N ILE A 63 -1.00 0.32 -0.78
CA ILE A 63 -1.54 0.49 0.57
C ILE A 63 -1.97 1.92 0.85
N ILE A 64 -1.20 2.92 0.42
CA ILE A 64 -1.56 4.34 0.58
C ILE A 64 -2.84 4.62 -0.19
N TYR A 65 -2.93 4.11 -1.42
CA TYR A 65 -4.11 4.24 -2.26
C TYR A 65 -5.34 3.57 -1.66
N TYR A 66 -5.18 2.35 -1.13
CA TYR A 66 -6.25 1.64 -0.42
C TYR A 66 -6.74 2.41 0.81
N LEU A 67 -5.81 2.93 1.64
CA LEU A 67 -6.17 3.72 2.82
C LEU A 67 -6.90 5.00 2.41
N SER A 68 -6.40 5.71 1.40
CA SER A 68 -7.05 6.92 0.90
C SER A 68 -8.49 6.63 0.46
N CYS A 69 -8.73 5.55 -0.29
CA CYS A 69 -10.08 5.16 -0.70
C CYS A 69 -10.96 4.76 0.48
N TYR A 70 -10.44 3.92 1.37
CA TYR A 70 -11.21 3.40 2.50
C TYR A 70 -11.61 4.48 3.50
N LEU A 71 -10.72 5.46 3.72
CA LEU A 71 -10.94 6.56 4.66
C LEU A 71 -11.78 7.68 4.02
N GLY A 72 -11.61 7.94 2.72
CA GLY A 72 -12.40 8.94 1.99
C GLY A 72 -13.89 8.61 1.87
N GLU A 73 -14.27 7.32 1.88
CA GLU A 73 -15.68 6.89 1.89
C GLU A 73 -16.37 7.07 3.26
N LYS A 74 -15.64 7.42 4.32
CA LYS A 74 -16.16 7.46 5.69
C LYS A 74 -16.43 8.88 6.15
N GLU A 75 -17.59 9.42 5.73
CA GLU A 75 -18.05 10.75 6.13
C GLU A 75 -18.25 10.90 7.65
N ASN A 76 -18.78 9.88 8.33
CA ASN A 76 -18.95 9.88 9.80
C ASN A 76 -17.70 9.42 10.56
N GLY A 77 -16.54 9.43 9.91
CA GLY A 77 -15.29 8.90 10.44
C GLY A 77 -15.31 7.39 10.75
N LEU A 78 -14.33 6.93 11.53
CA LEU A 78 -14.12 5.52 11.84
C LEU A 78 -14.50 5.19 13.29
N THR A 79 -15.20 4.05 13.47
CA THR A 79 -15.37 3.48 14.81
C THR A 79 -14.03 3.00 15.38
N THR A 80 -13.85 3.00 16.71
CA THR A 80 -12.63 2.49 17.39
C THR A 80 -12.18 1.12 16.92
N LYS A 81 -13.13 0.20 16.63
CA LYS A 81 -12.83 -1.12 16.07
C LYS A 81 -12.21 -1.05 14.66
N GLN A 82 -12.67 -0.13 13.82
CA GLN A 82 -12.18 0.06 12.46
C GLN A 82 -10.82 0.76 12.45
N LEU A 83 -10.62 1.76 13.31
CA LEU A 83 -9.32 2.40 13.55
C LEU A 83 -8.25 1.37 13.91
N ARG A 84 -8.53 0.51 14.90
CA ARG A 84 -7.62 -0.57 15.31
C ARG A 84 -7.33 -1.54 14.16
N LYS A 85 -8.35 -1.88 13.36
CA LYS A 85 -8.18 -2.77 12.20
C LYS A 85 -7.23 -2.16 11.16
N GLN A 86 -7.30 -0.85 10.90
CA GLN A 86 -6.45 -0.22 9.89
C GLN A 86 -5.01 -0.05 10.38
N TRP A 87 -4.83 0.27 11.66
CA TRP A 87 -3.50 0.24 12.26
C TRP A 87 -2.85 -1.15 12.17
N LEU A 88 -3.59 -2.21 12.49
CA LEU A 88 -3.09 -3.57 12.35
C LEU A 88 -2.73 -3.89 10.89
N PHE A 89 -3.55 -3.47 9.94
CA PHE A 89 -3.30 -3.69 8.53
C PHE A 89 -2.03 -2.97 8.03
N VAL A 90 -1.84 -1.70 8.41
CA VAL A 90 -0.61 -0.93 8.11
C VAL A 90 0.62 -1.61 8.67
N LEU A 91 0.57 -2.07 9.92
CA LEU A 91 1.68 -2.76 10.57
C LEU A 91 2.04 -4.08 9.86
N VAL A 92 1.04 -4.87 9.46
CA VAL A 92 1.26 -6.14 8.75
C VAL A 92 1.95 -5.88 7.41
N VAL A 93 1.50 -4.90 6.64
CA VAL A 93 2.10 -4.60 5.33
C VAL A 93 3.48 -3.98 5.47
N ALA A 94 3.70 -3.08 6.44
CA ALA A 94 5.02 -2.53 6.74
C ALA A 94 6.01 -3.65 7.12
N PHE A 95 5.57 -4.60 7.93
CA PHE A 95 6.39 -5.78 8.28
C PHE A 95 6.70 -6.64 7.06
N LEU A 96 5.73 -6.86 6.17
CA LEU A 96 5.94 -7.61 4.94
C LEU A 96 6.97 -6.94 4.01
N VAL A 97 6.99 -5.60 3.98
CA VAL A 97 8.01 -4.82 3.24
C VAL A 97 9.38 -4.88 3.93
N LEU A 98 9.44 -4.92 5.26
CA LEU A 98 10.70 -5.11 6.00
C LEU A 98 11.39 -6.44 5.69
N ILE A 99 10.61 -7.49 5.40
CA ILE A 99 11.14 -8.80 4.97
C ILE A 99 11.94 -8.70 3.64
N GLN A 100 11.72 -7.66 2.83
CA GLN A 100 12.48 -7.39 1.60
C GLN A 100 13.76 -6.55 1.80
N PRO A 101 14.41 -6.72 2.95
CA PRO A 101 15.25 -5.72 3.64
C PRO A 101 15.17 -4.28 3.10
N LYS A 102 13.98 -3.66 3.15
CA LYS A 102 13.75 -2.27 2.72
C LYS A 102 13.15 -1.44 3.83
N VAL A 103 14.04 -0.88 4.65
CA VAL A 103 13.67 -0.03 5.80
C VAL A 103 12.92 1.22 5.34
N GLY A 104 13.37 1.88 4.27
CA GLY A 104 12.74 3.11 3.78
C GLY A 104 11.27 2.93 3.37
N GLY A 105 10.93 1.83 2.70
CA GLY A 105 9.54 1.54 2.30
C GLY A 105 8.62 1.32 3.50
N ALA A 106 9.09 0.60 4.51
CA ALA A 106 8.32 0.36 5.72
C ALA A 106 8.08 1.66 6.52
N ILE A 107 9.11 2.51 6.66
CA ILE A 107 8.97 3.83 7.30
C ILE A 107 7.94 4.68 6.54
N LEU A 108 8.00 4.70 5.21
CA LEU A 108 7.07 5.46 4.38
C LEU A 108 5.62 5.00 4.60
N ILE A 109 5.36 3.70 4.64
CA ILE A 109 4.03 3.15 4.94
C ILE A 109 3.57 3.59 6.34
N LEU A 110 4.43 3.52 7.35
CA LEU A 110 4.07 3.89 8.72
C LEU A 110 3.76 5.39 8.85
N VAL A 111 4.61 6.25 8.29
CA VAL A 111 4.42 7.71 8.35
C VAL A 111 3.16 8.10 7.59
N ILE A 112 3.03 7.73 6.31
CA ILE A 112 1.87 8.15 5.51
C ILE A 112 0.59 7.48 6.02
N GLY A 113 0.65 6.20 6.38
CA GLY A 113 -0.48 5.47 6.93
C GLY A 113 -0.98 6.08 8.25
N SER A 114 -0.08 6.48 9.15
CA SER A 114 -0.46 7.14 10.39
C SER A 114 -1.12 8.50 10.17
N VAL A 115 -0.60 9.33 9.25
CA VAL A 115 -1.21 10.62 8.88
C VAL A 115 -2.63 10.43 8.36
N LEU A 116 -2.84 9.47 7.46
CA LEU A 116 -4.17 9.18 6.90
C LEU A 116 -5.15 8.69 7.98
N ILE A 117 -4.73 7.73 8.81
CA ILE A 117 -5.57 7.19 9.87
C ILE A 117 -5.91 8.27 10.91
N PHE A 118 -4.95 9.14 11.24
CA PHE A 118 -5.16 10.26 12.16
C PHE A 118 -6.15 11.28 11.59
N SER A 119 -6.02 11.64 10.30
CA SER A 119 -6.97 12.51 9.61
C SER A 119 -8.41 11.98 9.67
N ALA A 120 -8.59 10.68 9.44
CA ALA A 120 -9.91 10.05 9.54
C ALA A 120 -10.44 9.96 10.98
N SER A 121 -9.56 9.87 11.98
CA SER A 121 -9.95 9.87 13.39
C SER A 121 -10.46 11.23 13.86
N ILE A 122 -9.95 12.34 13.31
CA ILE A 122 -10.42 13.69 13.65
C ILE A 122 -11.86 13.87 13.14
N HIS A 123 -12.15 13.43 11.91
CA HIS A 123 -13.51 13.50 11.35
C HIS A 123 -14.55 12.69 12.14
N ALA A 124 -14.14 11.62 12.82
CA ALA A 124 -15.04 10.79 13.63
C ALA A 124 -15.56 11.46 14.91
N LYS A 125 -15.00 12.61 15.30
CA LYS A 125 -15.27 13.28 16.59
C LYS A 125 -16.09 14.57 16.46
N PHE A 126 -16.40 14.99 15.23
CA PHE A 126 -17.29 16.12 14.93
C PHE A 126 -18.65 15.60 14.46
#